data_AF-A0A353RKD1-F1
#
_entry.id   AF-A0A353RKD1-F1
#
_cell.length_a   1.000
_cell.length_b   1.000
_cell.length_c   1.000
_cell.angle_alpha   90.00
_cell.angle_beta   90.00
_cell.angle_gamma   90.00
#
_symmetry.space_group_name_H-M   'P 1'
#
loop_
_entity.id
_entity.type
_entity.pdbx_description
1 polymer ?
#
loop_
_entity_poly.entity_id
_entity_poly.type
_entity_poly.pdbx_seq_one_letter_code
_entity_poly.pdbx_strand_id
1 'polypeptide(L)'
;ILSGRNLLIASKPGRTHLLQPLVEPLGVEFVAGTLVQESANFAPDLIFGNISSEGAELAKTYAEMSRTNTKITFPGVSGLTFRAGKGFTVKPVIVTESVVTDSTRCWNELETKNFNDEVPRFNPDAGEELQASLPLVLSLERTINERVQRIIVMGSADGISNGEFAVQRVGVETNNYALITESFRWFTQGEFPIDTSREANPDNALRHVQNADRKRIKTTFGFVIPSVLALMGLMLIVRRKNH
;
A
#
# COMPACT_ATOMS: atom_id res chain seq x y z
N ILE A 1 6.97 2.65 -26.78
CA ILE A 1 5.73 3.44 -26.57
C ILE A 1 4.90 3.53 -27.85
N LEU A 2 5.46 3.99 -28.99
CA LEU A 2 4.69 4.15 -30.24
C LEU A 2 4.09 2.85 -30.82
N SER A 3 4.65 1.69 -30.47
CA SER A 3 4.13 0.37 -30.90
C SER A 3 2.81 -0.06 -30.25
N GLY A 4 2.20 0.77 -29.39
CA GLY A 4 0.92 0.46 -28.73
C GLY A 4 0.98 -0.64 -27.67
N ARG A 5 2.18 -1.08 -27.27
CA ARG A 5 2.37 -2.09 -26.21
C ARG A 5 2.29 -1.47 -24.82
N ASN A 6 1.94 -2.30 -23.85
CA ASN A 6 1.88 -1.91 -22.45
C ASN A 6 3.28 -1.66 -21.88
N LEU A 7 3.35 -0.83 -20.85
CA LEU A 7 4.61 -0.46 -20.21
C LEU A 7 4.39 -0.15 -18.73
N LEU A 8 5.35 -0.53 -17.90
CA LEU A 8 5.45 -0.09 -16.51
C LEU A 8 6.77 0.69 -16.37
N ILE A 9 6.68 1.91 -15.87
CA ILE A 9 7.82 2.81 -15.61
C ILE A 9 7.87 3.06 -14.12
N ALA A 10 9.00 2.78 -13.49
CA ALA A 10 9.21 2.99 -12.06
C ALA A 10 10.52 3.74 -11.84
N SER A 11 10.45 4.92 -11.24
CA SER A 11 11.63 5.72 -10.91
C SER A 11 12.21 5.36 -9.55
N LYS A 12 13.20 6.14 -9.14
CA LYS A 12 13.64 6.28 -7.76
C LYS A 12 14.02 7.75 -7.56
N PRO A 13 13.76 8.37 -6.40
CA PRO A 13 14.27 9.70 -6.11
C PRO A 13 15.78 9.81 -6.40
N GLY A 14 16.19 10.97 -6.92
CA GLY A 14 17.56 11.21 -7.40
C GLY A 14 17.88 10.64 -8.80
N ARG A 15 17.02 9.78 -9.35
CA ARG A 15 17.18 9.20 -10.71
C ARG A 15 16.02 9.52 -11.65
N THR A 16 15.07 10.36 -11.25
CA THR A 16 13.91 10.76 -12.04
C THR A 16 14.28 11.39 -13.38
N HIS A 17 15.36 12.20 -13.41
CA HIS A 17 15.89 12.83 -14.63
C HIS A 17 16.24 11.84 -15.75
N LEU A 18 16.59 10.58 -15.41
CA LEU A 18 16.89 9.54 -16.39
C LEU A 18 15.63 9.02 -17.09
N LEU A 19 14.49 9.06 -16.40
CA LEU A 19 13.21 8.59 -16.91
C LEU A 19 12.30 9.73 -17.38
N GLN A 20 12.59 10.98 -17.01
CA GLN A 20 11.82 12.16 -17.41
C GLN A 20 11.60 12.23 -18.94
N PRO A 21 12.62 12.02 -19.81
CA PRO A 21 12.42 12.03 -21.26
C PRO A 21 11.46 10.94 -21.78
N LEU A 22 11.21 9.88 -21.01
CA LEU A 22 10.28 8.80 -21.37
C LEU A 22 8.83 9.12 -20.99
N VAL A 23 8.64 9.86 -19.89
CA VAL A 23 7.30 10.16 -19.34
C VAL A 23 6.76 11.52 -19.78
N GLU A 24 7.64 12.47 -20.11
CA GLU A 24 7.25 13.80 -20.58
C GLU A 24 6.38 13.77 -21.85
N PRO A 25 6.64 12.91 -22.87
CA PRO A 25 5.75 12.77 -24.02
C PRO A 25 4.36 12.21 -23.66
N LEU A 26 4.24 11.54 -22.51
CA LEU A 26 2.97 11.03 -21.97
C LEU A 26 2.20 12.11 -21.20
N GLY A 27 2.80 13.28 -20.98
CA GLY A 27 2.24 14.36 -20.18
C GLY A 27 2.44 14.17 -18.67
N VAL A 28 3.41 13.35 -18.26
CA VAL A 28 3.72 13.06 -16.86
C VAL A 28 5.07 13.66 -16.48
N GLU A 29 5.17 14.16 -15.26
CA GLU A 29 6.37 14.76 -14.70
C GLU A 29 6.62 14.24 -13.28
N PHE A 30 7.88 13.90 -13.00
CA PHE A 30 8.30 13.57 -11.64
C PHE A 30 8.54 14.87 -10.88
N VAL A 31 7.89 15.02 -9.72
CA VAL A 31 8.16 16.15 -8.83
C VAL A 31 9.56 16.00 -8.26
N ALA A 32 10.34 17.08 -8.28
CA ALA A 32 11.70 17.08 -7.79
C ALA A 32 11.74 16.77 -6.28
N GLY A 33 12.77 16.03 -5.86
CA GLY A 33 12.97 15.65 -4.46
C GLY A 33 12.41 14.28 -4.10
N THR A 34 12.39 14.04 -2.78
CA THR A 34 11.81 12.84 -2.16
C THR A 34 10.63 13.29 -1.32
N LEU A 35 9.49 12.66 -1.52
CA LEU A 35 8.31 12.95 -0.73
C LEU A 35 8.52 12.48 0.71
N VAL A 36 8.24 13.37 1.64
CA VAL A 36 8.32 13.10 3.07
C VAL A 36 6.98 13.39 3.74
N GLN A 37 6.71 12.69 4.83
CA GLN A 37 5.54 12.87 5.66
C GLN A 37 5.95 12.80 7.13
N GLU A 38 5.55 13.81 7.90
CA GLU A 38 5.77 13.81 9.34
C GLU A 38 5.00 12.65 9.99
N SER A 39 5.71 11.83 10.75
CA SER A 39 5.16 10.70 11.49
C SER A 39 5.98 10.45 12.76
N ALA A 40 5.28 10.22 13.88
CA ALA A 40 5.93 9.83 15.13
C ALA A 40 6.40 8.37 15.12
N ASN A 41 5.80 7.52 14.27
CA ASN A 41 5.96 6.07 14.32
C ASN A 41 6.76 5.50 13.14
N PHE A 42 7.00 6.30 12.10
CA PHE A 42 7.56 5.84 10.83
C PHE A 42 8.65 6.78 10.32
N ALA A 43 9.55 6.23 9.50
CA ALA A 43 10.57 7.02 8.83
C ALA A 43 9.91 8.14 7.99
N PRO A 44 10.53 9.33 7.91
CA PRO A 44 9.91 10.48 7.26
C PRO A 44 9.73 10.28 5.75
N ASP A 45 10.57 9.47 5.10
CA ASP A 45 10.50 9.14 3.68
C ASP A 45 9.66 7.89 3.36
N LEU A 46 8.99 7.31 4.37
CA LEU A 46 8.05 6.21 4.19
C LEU A 46 6.65 6.75 3.98
N ILE A 47 6.18 6.68 2.73
CA ILE A 47 4.85 7.18 2.37
C ILE A 47 3.82 6.04 2.35
N PHE A 48 2.67 6.31 2.95
CA PHE A 48 1.49 5.45 2.88
C PHE A 48 0.54 5.98 1.82
N GLY A 49 0.50 5.30 0.68
CA GLY A 49 -0.38 5.60 -0.45
C GLY A 49 -1.79 5.04 -0.25
N ASN A 50 -2.78 5.87 -0.57
CA ASN A 50 -4.19 5.52 -0.65
C ASN A 50 -4.60 5.18 -2.06
N ILE A 51 -5.52 4.22 -2.18
CA ILE A 51 -6.26 4.02 -3.42
C ILE A 51 -7.18 5.23 -3.64
N SER A 52 -7.01 5.92 -4.77
CA SER A 52 -7.90 7.00 -5.20
C SER A 52 -9.28 6.47 -5.64
N SER A 53 -10.24 7.37 -5.85
CA SER A 53 -11.52 7.03 -6.49
C SER A 53 -11.33 6.35 -7.84
N GLU A 54 -10.45 6.90 -8.68
CA GLU A 54 -10.17 6.40 -10.02
C GLU A 54 -9.37 5.08 -9.98
N GLY A 55 -8.55 4.87 -8.96
CA GLY A 55 -7.86 3.61 -8.71
C GLY A 55 -8.82 2.51 -8.27
N ALA A 56 -9.81 2.84 -7.44
CA ALA A 56 -10.85 1.90 -7.01
C ALA A 56 -11.72 1.40 -8.18
N GLU A 57 -11.92 2.22 -9.22
CA GLU A 57 -12.60 1.80 -10.46
C GLU A 57 -11.77 0.81 -11.29
N LEU A 58 -10.44 0.79 -11.12
CA LEU A 58 -9.53 0.01 -11.97
C LEU A 58 -9.56 -1.49 -11.65
N ALA A 59 -9.75 -1.83 -10.38
CA ALA A 59 -9.68 -3.21 -9.89
C ALA A 59 -10.56 -3.43 -8.65
N LYS A 60 -11.18 -4.61 -8.56
CA LYS A 60 -11.96 -5.01 -7.37
C LYS A 60 -11.12 -5.00 -6.10
N THR A 61 -9.87 -5.46 -6.18
CA THR A 61 -8.92 -5.45 -5.05
C THR A 61 -8.63 -4.03 -4.58
N TYR A 62 -8.45 -3.07 -5.50
CA TYR A 62 -8.28 -1.66 -5.14
C TYR A 62 -9.56 -1.07 -4.53
N ALA A 63 -10.74 -1.42 -5.04
CA ALA A 63 -12.00 -1.01 -4.42
C ALA A 63 -12.16 -1.54 -2.99
N GLU A 64 -11.75 -2.79 -2.72
CA GLU A 64 -11.75 -3.37 -1.38
C GLU A 64 -10.73 -2.66 -0.47
N MET A 65 -9.50 -2.50 -0.93
CA MET A 65 -8.44 -1.79 -0.18
C MET A 65 -8.85 -0.35 0.17
N SER A 66 -9.52 0.35 -0.75
CA SER A 66 -10.09 1.68 -0.49
C SER A 66 -11.12 1.65 0.64
N ARG A 67 -12.01 0.64 0.68
CA ARG A 67 -13.03 0.48 1.74
C ARG A 67 -12.45 0.08 3.10
N THR A 68 -11.41 -0.76 3.11
CA THR A 68 -10.76 -1.24 4.34
C THR A 68 -9.63 -0.33 4.80
N ASN A 69 -9.35 0.75 4.06
CA ASN A 69 -8.23 1.67 4.32
C ASN A 69 -6.85 0.98 4.28
N THR A 70 -6.73 -0.09 3.50
CA THR A 70 -5.47 -0.83 3.29
C THR A 70 -4.56 -0.01 2.36
N LYS A 71 -3.33 0.23 2.82
CA LYS A 71 -2.37 1.13 2.16
C LYS A 71 -1.42 0.41 1.21
N ILE A 72 -0.81 1.16 0.31
CA ILE A 72 0.38 0.74 -0.44
C ILE A 72 1.54 1.60 0.00
N THR A 73 2.64 0.98 0.40
CA THR A 73 3.79 1.70 0.97
C THR A 73 4.86 2.00 -0.06
N PHE A 74 5.49 3.17 0.06
CA PHE A 74 6.61 3.57 -0.78
C PHE A 74 7.72 4.18 0.09
N PRO A 75 8.78 3.42 0.38
CA PRO A 75 10.02 3.99 0.90
C PRO A 75 10.70 4.81 -0.19
N GLY A 76 10.97 6.09 0.06
CA GLY A 76 11.65 6.98 -0.88
C GLY A 76 10.93 7.08 -2.22
N VAL A 77 9.96 7.99 -2.32
CA VAL A 77 9.15 8.17 -3.54
C VAL A 77 9.14 9.60 -4.01
N SER A 78 9.21 9.82 -5.32
CA SER A 78 8.95 11.15 -5.88
C SER A 78 7.48 11.24 -6.27
N GLY A 79 6.85 12.37 -5.99
CA GLY A 79 5.50 12.62 -6.48
C GLY A 79 5.41 12.66 -8.00
N LEU A 80 4.20 12.53 -8.52
CA LEU A 80 3.90 12.64 -9.95
C LEU A 80 2.90 13.77 -10.18
N THR A 81 3.13 14.55 -11.23
CA THR A 81 2.12 15.44 -11.79
C THR A 81 1.84 15.04 -13.23
N PHE A 82 0.68 15.46 -13.74
CA PHE A 82 0.33 15.19 -15.13
C PHE A 82 -0.49 16.32 -15.73
N ARG A 83 -0.43 16.43 -17.06
CA ARG A 83 -1.20 17.39 -17.85
C ARG A 83 -1.99 16.64 -18.92
N ALA A 84 -3.25 17.04 -19.09
CA ALA A 84 -4.08 16.53 -20.17
C ALA A 84 -3.57 17.00 -21.55
N GLY A 85 -4.06 16.35 -22.61
CA GLY A 85 -3.80 16.79 -24.01
C GLY A 85 -2.65 16.08 -24.72
N LYS A 86 -2.06 15.03 -24.13
CA LYS A 86 -1.04 14.17 -24.79
C LYS A 86 -1.61 12.87 -25.39
N GLY A 87 -2.93 12.81 -25.58
CA GLY A 87 -3.62 11.67 -26.18
C GLY A 87 -3.74 10.44 -25.29
N PHE A 88 -3.49 10.58 -23.98
CA PHE A 88 -3.76 9.58 -22.97
C PHE A 88 -4.83 10.08 -22.01
N THR A 89 -5.73 9.18 -21.61
CA THR A 89 -6.53 9.33 -20.40
C THR A 89 -5.65 8.96 -19.22
N VAL A 90 -5.31 9.94 -18.40
CA VAL A 90 -4.47 9.74 -17.22
C VAL A 90 -5.36 9.75 -15.97
N LYS A 91 -5.21 8.73 -15.12
CA LYS A 91 -5.93 8.59 -13.85
C LYS A 91 -4.94 8.37 -12.71
N PRO A 92 -5.01 9.14 -11.61
CA PRO A 92 -4.30 8.81 -10.38
C PRO A 92 -4.85 7.50 -9.83
N VAL A 93 -3.98 6.54 -9.52
CA VAL A 93 -4.37 5.23 -8.96
C VAL A 93 -4.07 5.18 -7.47
N ILE A 94 -2.88 5.67 -7.11
CA ILE A 94 -2.43 5.76 -5.73
C ILE A 94 -2.00 7.19 -5.47
N VAL A 95 -2.49 7.77 -4.39
CA VAL A 95 -2.24 9.15 -3.99
C VAL A 95 -1.76 9.19 -2.54
N THR A 96 -1.05 10.24 -2.15
CA THR A 96 -0.80 10.48 -0.73
C THR A 96 -2.07 10.82 0.03
N GLU A 97 -2.10 10.38 1.28
CA GLU A 97 -2.99 10.95 2.29
C GLU A 97 -2.29 12.15 2.92
N SER A 98 -2.68 13.36 2.54
CA SER A 98 -2.40 14.51 3.40
C SER A 98 -3.71 15.21 3.70
N VAL A 99 -4.31 14.83 4.84
CA VAL A 99 -5.04 15.86 5.57
C VAL A 99 -3.95 16.79 6.08
N VAL A 100 -3.76 17.93 5.41
CA VAL A 100 -2.84 18.95 5.91
C VAL A 100 -3.44 19.44 7.22
N THR A 101 -2.92 18.91 8.32
CA THR A 101 -3.19 19.38 9.68
C THR A 101 -1.88 19.90 10.26
N ASP A 102 -1.97 20.62 11.37
CA ASP A 102 -0.78 21.14 12.08
C ASP A 102 0.23 20.04 12.48
N SER A 103 -0.17 18.76 12.48
CA SER A 103 0.68 17.61 12.86
C SER A 103 0.95 16.60 11.75
N THR A 104 0.42 16.81 10.54
CA THR A 104 0.60 15.90 9.39
C THR A 104 0.94 16.71 8.14
N ARG A 105 2.19 17.16 8.06
CA ARG A 105 2.72 17.84 6.86
C ARG A 105 3.34 16.83 5.92
N CYS A 106 3.04 16.99 4.64
CA CYS A 106 3.69 16.26 3.55
C CYS A 106 4.29 17.29 2.59
N TRP A 107 5.54 17.11 2.18
CA TRP A 107 6.21 17.96 1.18
C TRP A 107 7.20 17.14 0.36
N ASN A 108 7.64 17.69 -0.77
CA ASN A 108 8.78 17.13 -1.48
C ASN A 108 10.04 17.75 -0.91
N GLU A 109 10.81 16.94 -0.20
CA GLU A 109 12.08 17.33 0.41
C GLU A 109 13.17 17.48 -0.65
N LEU A 110 13.76 18.67 -0.71
CA LEU A 110 14.74 19.06 -1.73
C LEU A 110 16.17 19.06 -1.20
N GLU A 111 16.38 19.22 0.11
CA GLU A 111 17.71 19.42 0.70
C GLU A 111 18.25 18.12 1.32
N THR A 112 17.48 17.48 2.20
CA THR A 112 17.87 16.22 2.85
C THR A 112 17.94 15.07 1.84
N LYS A 113 19.08 14.35 1.85
CA LYS A 113 19.31 13.19 0.97
C LYS A 113 19.47 11.87 1.72
N ASN A 114 19.83 11.91 3.01
CA ASN A 114 20.06 10.73 3.83
C ASN A 114 19.13 10.69 5.05
N PHE A 115 17.97 10.09 4.87
CA PHE A 115 16.94 9.97 5.90
C PHE A 115 17.28 9.01 7.06
N ASN A 116 18.41 8.30 6.99
CA ASN A 116 18.88 7.48 8.12
C ASN A 116 19.59 8.32 9.18
N ASP A 117 20.27 9.39 8.75
CA ASP A 117 21.13 10.21 9.62
C ASP A 117 20.54 11.60 9.86
N GLU A 118 19.67 12.07 8.96
CA GLU A 118 19.11 13.42 8.98
C GLU A 118 17.58 13.38 9.08
N VAL A 119 17.04 14.33 9.83
CA VAL A 119 15.59 14.55 9.94
C VAL A 119 15.22 15.73 9.03
N PRO A 120 14.39 15.51 7.99
CA PRO A 120 14.01 16.58 7.07
C PRO A 120 13.17 17.63 7.79
N ARG A 121 13.31 18.88 7.35
CA ARG A 121 12.56 20.02 7.90
C ARG A 121 12.04 20.85 6.75
N PHE A 122 10.72 20.99 6.69
CA PHE A 122 10.07 21.82 5.70
C PHE A 122 10.71 23.22 5.64
N ASN A 123 11.24 23.55 4.47
CA ASN A 123 11.94 24.79 4.16
C ASN A 123 11.33 25.47 2.92
N PRO A 124 10.40 26.43 3.10
CA PRO A 124 9.79 27.13 1.97
C PRO A 124 10.81 27.99 1.19
N ASP A 125 11.90 28.44 1.81
CA ASP A 125 12.93 29.25 1.14
C ASP A 125 13.75 28.41 0.14
N ALA A 126 13.78 27.09 0.32
CA ALA A 126 14.36 26.15 -0.65
C ALA A 126 13.40 25.80 -1.81
N GLY A 127 12.19 26.38 -1.84
CA GLY A 127 11.16 26.10 -2.84
C GLY A 127 10.30 24.87 -2.52
N GLU A 128 10.30 24.43 -1.26
CA GLU A 128 9.45 23.32 -0.83
C GLU A 128 8.00 23.78 -0.63
N GLU A 129 7.07 22.93 -1.05
CA GLU A 129 5.64 23.20 -0.94
C GLU A 129 4.94 22.06 -0.19
N LEU A 130 4.05 22.42 0.73
CA LEU A 130 3.17 21.46 1.38
C LEU A 130 2.20 20.86 0.36
N GLN A 131 2.10 19.54 0.36
CA GLN A 131 1.32 18.75 -0.58
C GLN A 131 0.07 18.23 0.12
N ALA A 132 -1.11 18.58 -0.40
CA ALA A 132 -2.38 18.07 0.12
C ALA A 132 -2.68 16.64 -0.37
N SER A 133 -2.52 16.39 -1.66
CA SER A 133 -2.62 15.05 -2.22
C SER A 133 -1.84 15.01 -3.52
N LEU A 134 -0.91 14.06 -3.62
CA LEU A 134 -0.02 13.93 -4.75
C LEU A 134 -0.08 12.50 -5.30
N PRO A 135 -0.27 12.32 -6.61
CA PRO A 135 -0.19 11.00 -7.23
C PRO A 135 1.19 10.36 -7.01
N LEU A 136 1.19 9.11 -6.55
CA LEU A 136 2.37 8.25 -6.46
C LEU A 136 2.42 7.26 -7.62
N VAL A 137 1.23 6.88 -8.12
CA VAL A 137 1.06 5.99 -9.26
C VAL A 137 -0.03 6.54 -10.17
N LEU A 138 0.30 6.64 -11.46
CA LEU A 138 -0.61 7.02 -12.54
C LEU A 138 -0.86 5.83 -13.46
N SER A 139 -2.13 5.65 -13.86
CA SER A 139 -2.49 4.81 -15.00
C SER A 139 -2.77 5.70 -16.21
N LEU A 140 -2.29 5.28 -17.37
CA LEU A 140 -2.46 5.96 -18.63
C LEU A 140 -3.02 4.98 -19.64
N GLU A 141 -4.12 5.35 -20.28
CA GLU A 141 -4.77 4.53 -21.30
C GLU A 141 -4.99 5.35 -22.58
N ARG A 142 -4.79 4.71 -23.74
CA ARG A 142 -5.22 5.24 -25.04
C ARG A 142 -5.48 4.12 -26.04
N THR A 143 -6.19 4.44 -27.11
CA THR A 143 -6.31 3.56 -28.27
C THR A 143 -5.33 4.00 -29.36
N ILE A 144 -4.52 3.06 -29.86
CA ILE A 144 -3.59 3.29 -30.98
C ILE A 144 -3.55 2.03 -31.87
N ASN A 145 -3.71 2.19 -33.18
CA ASN A 145 -3.77 1.09 -34.14
C ASN A 145 -4.76 -0.02 -33.72
N GLU A 146 -5.97 0.39 -33.35
CA GLU A 146 -7.06 -0.51 -32.88
C GLU A 146 -6.75 -1.30 -31.60
N ARG A 147 -5.65 -1.00 -30.91
CA ARG A 147 -5.24 -1.64 -29.66
C ARG A 147 -5.35 -0.64 -28.50
N VAL A 148 -5.87 -1.12 -27.37
CA VAL A 148 -5.79 -0.40 -26.10
C VAL A 148 -4.39 -0.55 -25.53
N GLN A 149 -3.68 0.58 -25.41
CA GLN A 149 -2.37 0.69 -24.79
C GLN A 149 -2.53 1.16 -23.35
N ARG A 150 -1.91 0.44 -22.41
CA ARG A 150 -1.93 0.72 -20.98
C ARG A 150 -0.52 0.96 -20.45
N ILE A 151 -0.32 2.07 -19.77
CA ILE A 151 0.97 2.43 -19.16
C ILE A 151 0.75 2.74 -17.69
N ILE A 152 1.64 2.24 -16.83
CA ILE A 152 1.70 2.62 -15.42
C ILE A 152 2.99 3.39 -15.19
N VAL A 153 2.90 4.52 -14.50
CA VAL A 153 4.06 5.31 -14.05
C VAL A 153 4.05 5.38 -12.52
N MET A 154 5.17 5.04 -11.90
CA MET A 154 5.35 5.01 -10.45
C MET A 154 6.53 5.89 -10.03
N GLY A 155 6.34 6.68 -8.97
CA GLY A 155 7.37 7.53 -8.40
C GLY A 155 8.54 6.78 -7.75
N SER A 156 8.35 5.51 -7.40
CA SER A 156 9.38 4.62 -6.85
C SER A 156 9.16 3.17 -7.24
N ALA A 157 10.25 2.48 -7.57
CA ALA A 157 10.27 1.02 -7.75
C ALA A 157 10.28 0.26 -6.43
N ASP A 158 10.66 0.89 -5.31
CA ASP A 158 10.84 0.20 -4.03
C ASP A 158 9.49 -0.31 -3.46
N GLY A 159 8.36 0.30 -3.86
CA GLY A 159 7.02 -0.16 -3.51
C GLY A 159 6.63 -1.54 -4.09
N ILE A 160 7.35 -2.06 -5.09
CA ILE A 160 7.19 -3.42 -5.62
C ILE A 160 8.39 -4.33 -5.32
N SER A 161 9.22 -3.95 -4.34
CA SER A 161 10.36 -4.76 -3.93
C SER A 161 9.94 -5.95 -3.06
N ASN A 162 10.75 -7.02 -3.08
CA ASN A 162 10.54 -8.16 -2.19
C ASN A 162 10.59 -7.77 -0.71
N GLY A 163 11.38 -6.74 -0.36
CA GLY A 163 11.42 -6.18 0.99
C GLY A 163 10.07 -5.65 1.40
N GLU A 164 9.47 -4.78 0.58
CA GLU A 164 8.16 -4.20 0.88
C GLU A 164 7.01 -5.22 0.87
N PHE A 165 7.13 -6.33 0.14
CA PHE A 165 6.15 -7.43 0.23
C PHE A 165 6.19 -8.20 1.55
N ALA A 166 7.35 -8.23 2.21
CA ALA A 166 7.56 -9.00 3.44
C ALA A 166 7.37 -8.17 4.71
N VAL A 167 7.41 -6.83 4.61
CA VAL A 167 7.33 -5.94 5.76
C VAL A 167 5.88 -5.80 6.24
N GLN A 168 5.68 -6.02 7.55
CA GLN A 168 4.46 -5.67 8.25
C GLN A 168 4.70 -4.45 9.13
N ARG A 169 3.75 -3.52 9.15
CA ARG A 169 3.83 -2.27 9.93
C ARG A 169 2.74 -2.26 10.98
N VAL A 170 3.14 -2.19 12.25
CA VAL A 170 2.18 -2.23 13.36
C VAL A 170 1.22 -1.05 13.26
N GLY A 171 -0.08 -1.34 13.30
CA GLY A 171 -1.14 -0.33 13.27
C GLY A 171 -1.53 0.17 11.87
N VAL A 172 -0.90 -0.33 10.79
CA VAL A 172 -1.27 0.02 9.42
C VAL A 172 -1.38 -1.24 8.58
N GLU A 173 -2.54 -1.47 7.99
CA GLU A 173 -2.73 -2.57 7.04
C GLU A 173 -2.14 -2.19 5.68
N THR A 174 -1.26 -3.02 5.13
CA THR A 174 -0.54 -2.75 3.88
C THR A 174 -0.64 -3.94 2.94
N ASN A 175 -0.85 -3.70 1.64
CA ASN A 175 -0.87 -4.75 0.62
C ASN A 175 -0.14 -4.31 -0.66
N ASN A 176 1.19 -4.26 -0.59
CA ASN A 176 2.04 -3.89 -1.72
C ASN A 176 1.99 -4.90 -2.88
N TYR A 177 1.72 -6.18 -2.59
CA TYR A 177 1.60 -7.20 -3.64
C TYR A 177 0.44 -6.92 -4.60
N ALA A 178 -0.63 -6.28 -4.12
CA ALA A 178 -1.72 -5.83 -4.97
C ALA A 178 -1.29 -4.85 -6.07
N LEU A 179 -0.22 -4.05 -5.83
CA LEU A 179 0.28 -3.13 -6.85
C LEU A 179 0.72 -3.89 -8.10
N ILE A 180 1.50 -4.96 -7.93
CA ILE A 180 2.04 -5.71 -9.07
C ILE A 180 0.97 -6.61 -9.69
N THR A 181 0.14 -7.29 -8.89
CA THR A 181 -0.87 -8.21 -9.43
C THR A 181 -1.96 -7.49 -10.22
N GLU A 182 -2.48 -6.37 -9.70
CA GLU A 182 -3.52 -5.62 -10.39
C GLU A 182 -2.96 -4.84 -11.59
N SER A 183 -1.69 -4.42 -11.56
CA SER A 183 -1.01 -3.89 -12.74
C SER A 183 -0.98 -4.90 -13.89
N PHE A 184 -0.56 -6.14 -13.62
CA PHE A 184 -0.52 -7.19 -14.65
C PHE A 184 -1.92 -7.63 -15.08
N ARG A 185 -2.88 -7.70 -14.15
CA ARG A 185 -4.30 -7.92 -14.47
C ARG A 185 -4.82 -6.87 -15.43
N TRP A 186 -4.52 -5.62 -15.16
CA TRP A 186 -4.91 -4.52 -16.02
C TRP A 186 -4.20 -4.61 -17.38
N PHE A 187 -2.91 -4.92 -17.46
CA PHE A 187 -2.23 -5.09 -18.75
C PHE A 187 -2.77 -6.23 -19.60
N THR A 188 -3.21 -7.32 -18.99
CA THR A 188 -3.69 -8.52 -19.68
C THR A 188 -5.21 -8.56 -19.85
N GLN A 189 -5.90 -7.45 -19.55
CA GLN A 189 -7.37 -7.39 -19.60
C GLN A 189 -8.06 -8.47 -18.76
N GLY A 190 -7.43 -8.89 -17.66
CA GLY A 190 -7.95 -9.91 -16.75
C GLY A 190 -7.46 -11.33 -17.03
N GLU A 191 -6.74 -11.60 -18.12
CA GLU A 191 -6.24 -12.95 -18.42
C GLU A 191 -5.22 -13.47 -17.40
N PHE A 192 -4.45 -12.57 -16.76
CA PHE A 192 -3.44 -12.92 -15.75
C PHE A 192 -3.33 -11.88 -14.63
N PRO A 193 -3.20 -12.27 -13.35
CA PRO A 193 -3.15 -13.65 -12.87
C PRO A 193 -4.53 -14.30 -12.92
N ILE A 194 -4.55 -15.60 -13.21
CA ILE A 194 -5.79 -16.40 -13.15
C ILE A 194 -6.38 -16.21 -11.77
N ASP A 195 -7.64 -15.81 -11.73
CA ASP A 195 -8.36 -15.65 -10.47
C ASP A 195 -8.64 -17.04 -9.90
N THR A 196 -7.86 -17.44 -8.90
CA THR A 196 -8.07 -18.67 -8.13
C THR A 196 -8.79 -18.38 -6.82
N SER A 197 -9.38 -17.19 -6.66
CA SER A 197 -10.14 -16.87 -5.46
C SER A 197 -11.29 -17.85 -5.31
N ARG A 198 -11.40 -18.40 -4.11
CA ARG A 198 -12.49 -19.28 -3.73
C ARG A 198 -13.64 -18.39 -3.31
N GLU A 199 -14.84 -18.64 -3.83
CA GLU A 199 -16.05 -17.99 -3.31
C GLU A 199 -16.08 -18.13 -1.78
N ALA A 200 -16.47 -17.06 -1.09
CA ALA A 200 -16.53 -17.05 0.37
C ALA A 200 -17.33 -18.28 0.83
N ASN A 201 -16.71 -19.16 1.62
CA ASN A 201 -17.39 -20.36 2.09
C ASN A 201 -18.70 -19.91 2.78
N PRO A 202 -19.85 -20.54 2.48
CA PRO A 202 -21.12 -20.22 3.14
C PRO A 202 -21.06 -20.47 4.66
N ASP A 203 -20.03 -21.18 5.12
CA ASP A 203 -19.81 -21.51 6.53
C ASP A 203 -19.10 -20.36 7.29
N ASN A 204 -19.85 -19.30 7.56
CA ASN A 204 -19.47 -18.19 8.44
C ASN A 204 -19.77 -18.46 9.92
N ALA A 205 -19.91 -19.73 10.34
CA ALA A 205 -20.30 -20.08 11.72
C ALA A 205 -19.34 -19.53 12.79
N LEU A 206 -18.07 -19.27 12.44
CA LEU A 206 -17.10 -18.65 13.35
C LEU A 206 -17.20 -17.12 13.43
N ARG A 207 -17.96 -16.47 12.55
CA ARG A 207 -18.20 -15.02 12.59
C ARG A 207 -19.09 -14.58 13.76
N HIS A 208 -19.66 -15.55 14.49
CA HIS A 208 -20.45 -15.34 15.70
C HIS A 208 -19.67 -15.53 17.02
N VAL A 209 -18.35 -15.78 16.97
CA VAL A 209 -17.52 -15.79 18.19
C VAL A 209 -17.30 -14.33 18.61
N GLN A 210 -18.23 -13.78 19.38
CA GLN A 210 -18.10 -12.45 19.96
C GLN A 210 -16.95 -12.46 20.99
N ASN A 211 -16.42 -11.30 21.35
CA ASN A 211 -15.36 -11.17 22.36
C ASN A 211 -15.67 -11.88 23.70
N ALA A 212 -16.97 -12.05 24.02
CA ALA A 212 -17.44 -12.83 25.16
C ALA A 212 -17.10 -14.33 25.07
N ASP A 213 -17.15 -14.92 23.89
CA ASP A 213 -16.85 -16.33 23.64
C ASP A 213 -15.36 -16.60 23.73
N ARG A 214 -14.53 -15.67 23.23
CA ARG A 214 -13.07 -15.73 23.41
C ARG A 214 -12.68 -15.72 24.88
N LYS A 215 -13.32 -14.89 25.70
CA LYS A 215 -13.08 -14.84 27.15
C LYS A 215 -13.50 -16.16 27.82
N ARG A 216 -14.68 -16.68 27.47
CA ARG A 216 -15.18 -17.98 27.97
C ARG A 216 -14.25 -19.14 27.62
N ILE A 217 -13.84 -19.25 26.36
CA ILE A 217 -12.92 -20.31 25.89
C ILE A 217 -11.59 -20.22 26.65
N LYS A 218 -11.01 -19.02 26.76
CA LYS A 218 -9.75 -18.82 27.48
C LYS A 218 -9.88 -19.18 28.97
N THR A 219 -10.98 -18.82 29.62
CA THR A 219 -11.20 -19.16 31.03
C THR A 219 -11.40 -20.67 31.22
N THR A 220 -12.21 -21.31 30.38
CA THR A 220 -12.49 -22.76 30.49
C THR A 220 -11.24 -23.60 30.25
N PHE A 221 -10.52 -23.36 29.16
CA PHE A 221 -9.33 -24.15 28.83
C PHE A 221 -8.10 -23.73 29.63
N GLY A 222 -7.99 -22.45 30.03
CA GLY A 222 -6.84 -21.95 30.79
C GLY A 222 -6.90 -22.24 32.29
N PHE A 223 -8.10 -22.33 32.88
CA PHE A 223 -8.26 -22.46 34.33
C PHE A 223 -9.15 -23.64 34.73
N VAL A 224 -10.35 -23.76 34.15
CA VAL A 224 -11.34 -24.76 34.61
C VAL A 224 -10.85 -26.20 34.38
N ILE A 225 -10.48 -26.54 33.14
CA ILE A 225 -10.01 -27.88 32.80
C ILE A 225 -8.73 -28.25 33.58
N PRO A 226 -7.69 -27.40 33.65
CA PRO A 226 -6.50 -27.67 34.45
C PRO A 226 -6.80 -27.88 35.94
N SER A 227 -7.67 -27.08 36.55
CA SER A 227 -8.05 -27.24 37.96
C SER A 227 -8.78 -28.54 38.22
N VAL A 228 -9.69 -28.94 37.34
CA VAL A 228 -10.41 -30.22 37.43
C VAL A 228 -9.45 -31.40 37.32
N LEU A 229 -8.49 -31.35 36.38
CA LEU A 229 -7.46 -32.39 36.25
C LEU A 229 -6.54 -32.44 37.49
N ALA A 230 -6.15 -31.29 38.04
CA ALA A 230 -5.35 -31.24 39.26
C ALA A 230 -6.09 -31.82 40.48
N LEU A 231 -7.38 -31.53 40.64
CA LEU A 231 -8.21 -32.09 41.70
C LEU A 231 -8.39 -33.60 41.56
N MET A 232 -8.61 -34.10 40.33
CA MET A 232 -8.64 -35.54 40.07
C MET A 232 -7.31 -36.21 40.41
N GLY A 233 -6.18 -35.58 40.05
CA GLY A 233 -4.84 -36.05 40.42
C GLY A 233 -4.64 -36.12 41.94
N LEU A 234 -5.04 -35.07 42.66
CA LEU A 234 -5.00 -35.04 44.13
C LEU A 234 -5.88 -36.12 44.76
N MET A 235 -7.10 -36.32 44.26
CA MET A 235 -7.99 -37.39 44.73
C MET A 235 -7.37 -38.78 44.53
N LEU A 236 -6.75 -39.04 43.38
CA LEU A 236 -6.05 -40.31 43.13
C LEU A 236 -4.89 -40.52 44.11
N ILE A 237 -4.11 -39.47 44.41
CA ILE A 237 -3.00 -39.54 45.37
C ILE A 237 -3.51 -39.85 46.79
N VAL A 238 -4.60 -39.20 47.23
CA VAL A 238 -5.20 -39.44 48.56
C VAL A 238 -5.78 -40.84 48.64
N ARG A 239 -6.52 -41.29 47.62
CA ARG A 239 -7.03 -42.67 47.57
C ARG A 239 -5.91 -43.71 47.61
N ARG A 240 -4.77 -43.45 46.96
CA ARG A 240 -3.61 -44.35 46.99
C ARG A 240 -2.94 -44.39 48.37
N LYS A 241 -2.94 -43.29 49.13
CA LYS A 241 -2.33 -43.24 50.48
C LYS A 241 -3.21 -43.87 51.57
N ASN A 242 -4.51 -44.00 51.31
CA ASN A 242 -5.48 -44.61 52.23
C ASN A 242 -5.75 -46.10 51.91
N HIS A 243 -5.00 -46.65 50.96
CA HIS A 243 -4.89 -48.08 50.66
C HIS A 243 -3.51 -48.58 51.08
#